data_AF-A0A8H3M7Z1-F1
#
_entry.id   AF-A0A8H3M7Z1-F1
#
_cell.length_a   1.000
_cell.length_b   1.000
_cell.length_c   1.000
_cell.angle_alpha   90.00
_cell.angle_beta   90.00
_cell.angle_gamma   90.00
#
_symmetry.space_group_name_H-M   'P 1'
#
loop_
_entity.id
_entity.type
_entity.pdbx_description
1 polymer ?
#
loop_
_entity_poly.entity_id
_entity_poly.type
_entity_poly.pdbx_seq_one_letter_code
_entity_poly.pdbx_strand_id
1 'polypeptide(L)'
;MENNNIDILGLAETSLNANTSKIFAKSISDRYVLYSSEGEKKGSGVRFLIKKEYDKYVQSFQHFNNRICYIDLYTKKRKLRIIQVYINIKENKKDQVLTLYNRIKAWTNEQLMSLTKDIIVMGDFNVKWHDFAFFNSSHWRFNIFNYFKSNLITDISTIFESDIHNLYTFNPHSPHLTKNKLDYIWVNTDTLISTFDSKILDVNLSIKTDHRIIYIELLYEELFYNKTDPKSKKNPSRTIYSYKDMKAEEGEWNWKNYNKDITDALENTSIKLTPNQIRNIQSIAELNQRWNQFQNVILNSAKKNIKNRLSKKPARHHHPIRDSQLHHDITILKGMITKSKNTNIDFDDRSTNGIKKIIEFTT
;
A
#
# COMPACT_ATOMS: atom_id res chain seq x y z
N MET A 1 6.50 -14.25 4.97
CA MET A 1 5.95 -13.80 3.68
C MET A 1 4.69 -14.57 3.32
N GLU A 2 4.70 -15.90 3.31
CA GLU A 2 3.57 -16.75 2.89
C GLU A 2 2.29 -16.54 3.72
N ASN A 3 2.36 -16.68 5.05
CA ASN A 3 1.19 -16.53 5.93
C ASN A 3 0.49 -15.15 5.83
N ASN A 4 1.22 -14.12 5.40
CA ASN A 4 0.74 -12.73 5.32
C ASN A 4 0.71 -12.22 3.87
N ASN A 5 0.84 -13.09 2.86
CA ASN A 5 0.85 -12.75 1.44
C ASN A 5 1.80 -11.61 1.03
N ILE A 6 2.95 -11.45 1.71
CA ILE A 6 3.90 -10.38 1.44
C ILE A 6 4.66 -10.66 0.13
N ASP A 7 4.63 -9.71 -0.80
CA ASP A 7 5.30 -9.81 -2.10
C ASP A 7 6.77 -9.36 -2.08
N ILE A 8 7.04 -8.26 -1.39
CA ILE A 8 8.36 -7.64 -1.23
C ILE A 8 8.57 -7.37 0.25
N LEU A 9 9.68 -7.86 0.80
CA LEU A 9 10.05 -7.71 2.19
C LEU A 9 11.41 -7.04 2.32
N GLY A 10 11.46 -5.89 3.01
CA GLY A 10 12.72 -5.29 3.45
C GLY A 10 13.12 -5.85 4.82
N LEU A 11 14.42 -6.13 5.00
CA LEU A 11 14.98 -6.64 6.24
C LEU A 11 16.10 -5.71 6.72
N ALA A 12 16.20 -5.54 8.04
CA ALA A 12 17.21 -4.74 8.73
C ALA A 12 17.91 -5.59 9.81
N GLU A 13 19.11 -5.16 10.22
CA GLU A 13 19.97 -5.79 11.25
C GLU A 13 20.22 -7.28 11.06
N THR A 14 20.27 -7.74 9.81
CA THR A 14 20.27 -9.16 9.51
C THR A 14 21.54 -9.90 9.94
N SER A 15 22.68 -9.20 10.05
CA SER A 15 23.94 -9.73 10.57
C SER A 15 24.42 -11.05 9.94
N LEU A 16 24.06 -11.32 8.68
CA LEU A 16 24.46 -12.59 8.02
C LEU A 16 25.79 -12.37 7.31
N ASN A 17 26.73 -13.29 7.54
CA ASN A 17 27.97 -13.33 6.76
C ASN A 17 27.70 -13.81 5.32
N ALA A 18 28.67 -13.61 4.43
CA ALA A 18 28.53 -13.90 3.01
C ALA A 18 28.19 -15.38 2.71
N ASN A 19 28.76 -16.34 3.45
CA ASN A 19 28.53 -17.76 3.22
C ASN A 19 27.11 -18.16 3.62
N THR A 20 26.66 -17.74 4.81
CA THR A 20 25.29 -17.99 5.27
C THR A 20 24.27 -17.32 4.35
N SER A 21 24.55 -16.10 3.87
CA SER A 21 23.68 -15.42 2.90
C SER A 21 23.55 -16.20 1.59
N LYS A 22 24.65 -16.78 1.07
CA LYS A 22 24.62 -17.61 -0.15
C LYS A 22 23.83 -18.90 0.02
N ILE A 23 24.02 -19.59 1.15
CA ILE A 23 23.28 -20.82 1.47
C ILE A 23 21.79 -20.52 1.59
N PHE A 24 21.44 -19.45 2.32
CA PHE A 24 20.05 -19.02 2.48
C PHE A 24 19.42 -18.66 1.13
N ALA A 25 20.08 -17.84 0.32
CA ALA A 25 19.60 -17.48 -1.02
C ALA A 25 19.33 -18.72 -1.89
N LYS A 26 20.21 -19.73 -1.84
CA LYS A 26 20.01 -20.99 -2.57
C LYS A 26 18.78 -21.75 -2.07
N SER A 27 18.56 -21.82 -0.76
CA SER A 27 17.43 -22.56 -0.15
C SER A 27 16.04 -22.01 -0.47
N ILE A 28 15.95 -20.74 -0.89
CA ILE A 28 14.68 -20.05 -1.17
C ILE A 28 14.51 -19.67 -2.66
N SER A 29 15.50 -20.01 -3.50
CA SER A 29 15.63 -19.55 -4.90
C SER A 29 14.51 -20.03 -5.84
N ASP A 30 13.74 -21.02 -5.41
CA ASP A 30 12.54 -21.51 -6.09
C ASP A 30 11.39 -20.49 -6.03
N ARG A 31 11.23 -19.80 -4.89
CA ARG A 31 10.10 -18.91 -4.58
C ARG A 31 10.47 -17.44 -4.48
N TYR A 32 11.71 -17.13 -4.08
CA TYR A 32 12.14 -15.77 -3.77
C TYR A 32 13.53 -15.46 -4.32
N VAL A 33 13.79 -14.17 -4.53
CA VAL A 33 15.11 -13.63 -4.88
C VAL A 33 15.59 -12.73 -3.76
N LEU A 34 16.82 -12.96 -3.31
CA LEU A 34 17.46 -12.21 -2.24
C LEU A 34 18.42 -11.17 -2.82
N TYR A 35 18.16 -9.90 -2.51
CA TYR A 35 19.06 -8.79 -2.78
C TYR A 35 19.67 -8.32 -1.47
N SER A 36 21.00 -8.34 -1.35
CA SER A 36 21.67 -8.07 -0.09
C SER A 36 22.90 -7.19 -0.23
N SER A 37 23.20 -6.45 0.83
CA SER A 37 24.47 -5.75 0.95
C SER A 37 25.64 -6.71 1.17
N GLU A 38 26.80 -6.42 0.56
CA GLU A 38 28.02 -7.19 0.75
C GLU A 38 28.85 -6.71 1.97
N GLY A 39 29.65 -7.59 2.57
CA GLY A 39 30.61 -7.22 3.62
C GLY A 39 29.98 -6.85 4.98
N GLU A 40 28.85 -7.47 5.33
CA GLU A 40 28.14 -7.19 6.58
C GLU A 40 28.96 -7.54 7.84
N LYS A 41 28.87 -6.66 8.83
CA LYS A 41 29.37 -6.88 10.18
C LYS A 41 28.21 -7.18 11.12
N LYS A 42 28.48 -7.82 12.27
CA LYS A 42 27.48 -8.03 13.32
C LYS A 42 26.82 -6.69 13.71
N GLY A 43 25.49 -6.64 13.79
CA GLY A 43 24.72 -5.42 14.06
C GLY A 43 24.61 -4.48 12.85
N SER A 44 24.67 -5.02 11.63
CA SER A 44 24.43 -4.32 10.36
C SER A 44 23.79 -5.27 9.34
N GLY A 45 23.46 -4.74 8.16
CA GLY A 45 22.88 -5.52 7.06
C GLY A 45 21.47 -5.06 6.72
N VAL A 46 21.23 -4.87 5.43
CA VAL A 46 19.94 -4.55 4.86
C VAL A 46 19.72 -5.38 3.60
N ARG A 47 18.50 -5.88 3.42
CA ARG A 47 18.16 -6.78 2.33
C ARG A 47 16.75 -6.55 1.81
N PHE A 48 16.53 -6.95 0.57
CA PHE A 48 15.21 -7.22 0.04
C PHE A 48 15.05 -8.71 -0.24
N LEU A 49 13.91 -9.25 0.15
CA LEU A 49 13.44 -10.55 -0.29
C LEU A 49 12.19 -10.34 -1.15
N ILE A 50 12.23 -10.81 -2.39
CA ILE A 50 11.20 -10.52 -3.40
C ILE A 50 10.65 -11.82 -3.93
N LYS A 51 9.33 -11.95 -3.99
CA LYS A 51 8.68 -13.08 -4.69
C LYS A 51 9.18 -13.14 -6.14
N LYS A 52 9.60 -14.32 -6.57
CA LYS A 52 10.29 -14.54 -7.85
C LYS A 52 9.52 -14.02 -9.07
N GLU A 53 8.20 -14.01 -9.02
CA GLU A 53 7.34 -13.48 -10.09
C GLU A 53 7.48 -11.95 -10.34
N TYR A 54 7.94 -11.21 -9.31
CA TYR A 54 8.18 -9.77 -9.38
C TYR A 54 9.62 -9.41 -9.74
N ASP A 55 10.54 -10.38 -9.68
CA ASP A 55 11.96 -10.17 -9.98
C ASP A 55 12.19 -9.60 -11.39
N LYS A 56 11.35 -9.98 -12.35
CA LYS A 56 11.37 -9.45 -13.73
C LYS A 56 11.18 -7.93 -13.84
N TYR A 57 10.68 -7.28 -12.79
CA TYR A 57 10.52 -5.82 -12.75
C TYR A 57 11.73 -5.12 -12.12
N VAL A 58 12.60 -5.85 -11.43
CA VAL A 58 13.81 -5.28 -10.81
C VAL A 58 14.75 -4.79 -11.90
N GLN A 59 15.14 -3.53 -11.82
CA GLN A 59 16.08 -2.91 -12.75
C GLN A 59 17.43 -2.65 -12.11
N SER A 60 17.44 -2.27 -10.83
CA SER A 60 18.67 -2.05 -10.11
C SER A 60 18.47 -2.26 -8.63
N PHE A 61 19.57 -2.64 -7.99
CA PHE A 61 19.73 -2.71 -6.56
C PHE A 61 21.04 -2.03 -6.20
N GLN A 62 21.02 -1.12 -5.24
CA GLN A 62 22.24 -0.51 -4.70
C GLN A 62 22.17 -0.47 -3.18
N HIS A 63 23.32 -0.54 -2.54
CA HIS A 63 23.43 -0.41 -1.09
C HIS A 63 24.49 0.63 -0.72
N PHE A 64 24.40 1.13 0.50
CA PHE A 64 25.36 2.07 1.05
C PHE A 64 25.59 1.78 2.53
N ASN A 65 26.86 1.59 2.89
CA ASN A 65 27.34 1.33 4.26
C ASN A 65 26.66 0.16 5.01
N ASN A 66 26.03 -0.78 4.30
CA ASN A 66 25.30 -1.92 4.88
C ASN A 66 24.20 -1.50 5.87
N ARG A 67 23.66 -0.29 5.68
CA ARG A 67 22.67 0.37 6.53
C ARG A 67 21.47 0.84 5.74
N ILE A 68 21.65 1.15 4.47
CA ILE A 68 20.56 1.50 3.57
C ILE A 68 20.79 0.83 2.23
N CYS A 69 19.72 0.41 1.58
CA CYS A 69 19.73 -0.06 0.21
C CYS A 69 18.45 0.38 -0.49
N TYR A 70 18.47 0.45 -1.81
CA TYR A 70 17.27 0.62 -2.58
C TYR A 70 17.16 -0.45 -3.65
N ILE A 71 15.93 -0.67 -4.07
CA ILE A 71 15.62 -1.43 -5.27
C ILE A 71 14.67 -0.64 -6.16
N ASP A 72 14.97 -0.62 -7.45
CA ASP A 72 14.14 -0.02 -8.48
C ASP A 72 13.32 -1.10 -9.19
N LEU A 73 12.01 -0.95 -9.16
CA LEU A 73 11.02 -1.80 -9.83
C LEU A 73 10.37 -1.01 -10.96
N TYR A 74 10.69 -1.32 -12.21
CA TYR A 74 10.11 -0.63 -13.35
C TYR A 74 9.06 -1.50 -14.02
N THR A 75 7.89 -0.92 -14.19
CA THR A 75 6.81 -1.45 -15.00
C THR A 75 6.64 -0.55 -16.22
N LYS A 76 5.79 -0.95 -17.16
CA LYS A 76 5.51 -0.12 -18.35
C LYS A 76 4.93 1.26 -18.00
N LYS A 77 4.30 1.40 -16.83
CA LYS A 77 3.58 2.63 -16.44
C LYS A 77 4.29 3.41 -15.34
N ARG A 78 4.94 2.71 -14.41
CA ARG A 78 5.49 3.32 -13.20
C ARG A 78 6.90 2.83 -12.93
N LYS A 79 7.67 3.68 -12.28
CA LYS A 79 8.99 3.36 -11.76
C LYS A 79 8.94 3.54 -10.25
N LEU A 80 8.99 2.45 -9.51
CA LEU A 80 8.95 2.49 -8.05
C LEU A 80 10.36 2.30 -7.52
N ARG A 81 10.81 3.22 -6.65
CA ARG A 81 12.01 3.02 -5.83
C ARG A 81 11.58 2.70 -4.41
N ILE A 82 12.03 1.56 -3.89
CA ILE A 82 11.85 1.19 -2.49
C ILE A 82 13.21 1.28 -1.81
N ILE A 83 13.33 2.11 -0.78
CA ILE A 83 14.53 2.30 0.02
C ILE A 83 14.32 1.61 1.37
N GLN A 84 15.11 0.59 1.67
CA GLN A 84 15.18 -0.06 2.97
C GLN A 84 16.23 0.64 3.84
N VAL A 85 15.85 0.95 5.06
CA VAL A 85 16.63 1.78 5.99
C VAL A 85 16.86 1.04 7.31
N TYR A 86 18.09 1.12 7.80
CA TYR A 86 18.48 0.73 9.14
C TYR A 86 19.53 1.70 9.68
N ILE A 87 19.10 2.62 10.54
CA ILE A 87 19.96 3.69 11.06
C ILE A 87 20.20 3.46 12.54
N ASN A 88 21.46 3.31 12.94
CA ASN A 88 21.82 3.24 14.35
C ASN A 88 22.24 4.62 14.84
N ILE A 89 21.39 5.25 15.65
CA ILE A 89 21.61 6.60 16.14
C ILE A 89 22.41 6.56 17.45
N LYS A 90 23.64 7.09 17.41
CA LYS A 90 24.48 7.32 18.59
C LYS A 90 25.09 8.71 18.52
N GLU A 91 25.25 9.40 19.65
CA GLU A 91 25.83 10.77 19.67
C GLU A 91 27.21 10.82 19.03
N ASN A 92 28.07 9.87 19.40
CA ASN A 92 29.43 9.74 18.87
C ASN A 92 29.49 9.30 17.40
N LYS A 93 28.35 9.14 16.72
CA LYS A 93 28.24 8.75 15.31
C LYS A 93 27.42 9.74 14.48
N LYS A 94 27.24 10.97 14.97
CA LYS A 94 26.50 12.04 14.29
C LYS A 94 26.82 12.13 12.80
N ASP A 95 28.10 12.22 12.42
CA ASP A 95 28.50 12.40 11.02
C ASP A 95 28.15 11.20 10.14
N GLN A 96 28.23 9.98 10.69
CA GLN A 96 27.81 8.76 9.97
C GLN A 96 26.30 8.78 9.72
N VAL A 97 25.50 9.18 10.71
CA VAL A 97 24.05 9.29 10.55
C VAL A 97 23.68 10.39 9.56
N LEU A 98 24.31 11.57 9.63
CA LEU A 98 24.08 12.65 8.67
C LEU A 98 24.47 12.23 7.24
N THR A 99 25.53 11.43 7.09
CA THR A 99 25.91 10.86 5.79
C THR A 99 24.85 9.91 5.26
N LEU A 100 24.26 9.05 6.11
CA LEU A 100 23.13 8.19 5.72
C LEU A 100 21.91 9.03 5.33
N TYR A 101 21.55 10.06 6.10
CA TYR A 101 20.45 10.95 5.76
C TYR A 101 20.67 11.66 4.42
N ASN A 102 21.87 12.19 4.17
CA ASN A 102 22.19 12.84 2.90
C ASN A 102 22.10 11.86 1.73
N ARG A 103 22.51 10.60 1.93
CA ARG A 103 22.37 9.56 0.89
C ARG A 103 20.90 9.22 0.62
N ILE A 104 20.08 9.06 1.65
CA ILE A 104 18.63 8.84 1.49
C ILE A 104 18.03 10.02 0.71
N LYS A 105 18.33 11.26 1.11
CA LYS A 105 17.87 12.48 0.44
C LYS A 105 18.25 12.48 -1.04
N ALA A 106 19.51 12.18 -1.36
CA ALA A 106 19.98 12.12 -2.74
C ALA A 106 19.19 11.08 -3.57
N TRP A 107 19.02 9.85 -3.06
CA TRP A 107 18.26 8.80 -3.75
C TRP A 107 16.78 9.13 -3.91
N THR A 108 16.18 9.83 -2.94
CA THR A 108 14.81 10.30 -3.06
C THR A 108 14.68 11.48 -4.02
N ASN A 109 15.60 12.44 -4.01
CA ASN A 109 15.56 13.61 -4.90
C ASN A 109 15.71 13.20 -6.36
N GLU A 110 16.64 12.28 -6.67
CA GLU A 110 16.80 11.70 -8.01
C GLU A 110 15.48 11.10 -8.54
N GLN A 111 14.66 10.58 -7.63
CA GLN A 111 13.39 9.96 -7.95
C GLN A 111 12.26 11.00 -8.06
N LEU A 112 12.18 11.95 -7.11
CA LEU A 112 11.17 13.03 -7.07
C LEU A 112 11.23 13.97 -8.27
N MET A 113 12.41 14.12 -8.90
CA MET A 113 12.58 14.96 -10.09
C MET A 113 11.92 14.40 -11.36
N SER A 114 11.31 13.20 -11.31
CA SER A 114 10.72 12.55 -12.47
C SER A 114 9.22 12.28 -12.28
N LEU A 115 8.40 12.75 -13.23
CA LEU A 115 6.92 12.72 -13.21
C LEU A 115 6.26 11.33 -13.19
N THR A 116 7.03 10.25 -13.19
CA THR A 116 6.55 8.85 -13.33
C THR A 116 6.99 7.95 -12.18
N LYS A 117 7.55 8.55 -11.13
CA LYS A 117 8.37 7.84 -10.16
C LYS A 117 7.80 7.86 -8.75
N ASP A 118 7.40 6.68 -8.30
CA ASP A 118 6.92 6.40 -6.95
C ASP A 118 8.09 6.15 -6.01
N ILE A 119 7.92 6.52 -4.73
CA ILE A 119 8.93 6.35 -3.68
C ILE A 119 8.27 5.72 -2.45
N ILE A 120 8.94 4.69 -1.95
CA ILE A 120 8.73 4.14 -0.61
C ILE A 120 10.07 4.21 0.12
N VAL A 121 10.12 4.80 1.30
CA VAL A 121 11.26 4.75 2.22
C VAL A 121 10.82 4.07 3.50
N MET A 122 11.37 2.90 3.79
CA MET A 122 10.89 2.05 4.87
C MET A 122 12.01 1.45 5.71
N GLY A 123 11.69 1.04 6.93
CA GLY A 123 12.61 0.33 7.83
C GLY A 123 12.79 1.03 9.17
N ASP A 124 13.85 0.68 9.88
CA ASP A 124 14.14 1.14 11.24
C ASP A 124 15.02 2.41 11.22
N PHE A 125 14.43 3.52 11.70
CA PHE A 125 15.11 4.81 11.79
C PHE A 125 15.76 5.04 13.16
N ASN A 126 15.46 4.23 14.18
CA ASN A 126 15.84 4.42 15.59
C ASN A 126 15.55 5.83 16.16
N VAL A 127 14.53 6.50 15.63
CA VAL A 127 14.09 7.83 16.10
C VAL A 127 12.56 7.91 16.10
N LYS A 128 12.01 8.59 17.10
CA LYS A 128 10.55 8.72 17.27
C LYS A 128 10.05 9.95 16.54
N TRP A 129 9.13 9.75 15.59
CA TRP A 129 8.44 10.85 14.91
C TRP A 129 7.63 11.70 15.89
N HIS A 130 7.03 11.09 16.92
CA HIS A 130 6.26 11.81 17.93
C HIS A 130 7.10 12.87 18.66
N ASP A 131 8.33 12.51 19.07
CA ASP A 131 9.25 13.45 19.72
C ASP A 131 9.58 14.62 18.78
N PHE A 132 9.81 14.34 17.49
CA PHE A 132 10.03 15.39 16.50
C PHE A 132 8.80 16.32 16.36
N ALA A 133 7.61 15.74 16.18
CA ALA A 133 6.38 16.48 15.92
C ALA A 133 5.94 17.32 17.12
N PHE A 134 6.11 16.79 18.35
CA PHE A 134 5.71 17.47 19.57
C PHE A 134 6.68 18.60 19.95
N PHE A 135 8.00 18.35 19.87
CA PHE A 135 9.00 19.34 20.30
C PHE A 135 9.47 20.28 19.17
N ASN A 136 8.95 20.13 17.95
CA ASN A 136 9.44 20.79 16.73
C ASN A 136 10.98 20.81 16.69
N SER A 137 11.57 19.65 16.98
CA SER A 137 12.98 19.59 17.37
C SER A 137 13.89 19.85 16.17
N SER A 138 14.76 20.85 16.30
CA SER A 138 15.84 21.15 15.35
C SER A 138 17.06 20.23 15.53
N HIS A 139 16.98 19.25 16.43
CA HIS A 139 18.10 18.36 16.72
C HIS A 139 18.44 17.51 15.49
N TRP A 140 19.74 17.33 15.23
CA TRP A 140 20.26 16.71 14.01
C TRP A 140 19.69 15.30 13.72
N ARG A 141 19.31 14.57 14.76
CA ARG A 141 18.66 13.24 14.69
C ARG A 141 17.33 13.26 13.95
N PHE A 142 16.65 14.40 13.90
CA PHE A 142 15.36 14.55 13.24
C PHE A 142 15.47 15.17 11.83
N ASN A 143 16.69 15.42 11.34
CA ASN A 143 16.92 16.07 10.04
C ASN A 143 16.32 15.32 8.85
N ILE A 144 16.09 14.00 8.97
CA ILE A 144 15.42 13.21 7.94
C ILE A 144 13.91 13.46 7.92
N PHE A 145 13.30 13.64 9.09
CA PHE A 145 11.87 13.94 9.24
C PHE A 145 11.53 15.35 8.77
N ASN A 146 12.41 16.33 9.03
CA ASN A 146 12.31 17.66 8.42
C ASN A 146 12.28 17.55 6.88
N TYR A 147 13.18 16.75 6.32
CA TYR A 147 13.22 16.55 4.87
C TYR A 147 11.95 15.87 4.32
N PHE A 148 11.44 14.83 4.97
CA PHE A 148 10.19 14.18 4.57
C PHE A 148 9.01 15.15 4.62
N LYS A 149 8.89 15.93 5.71
CA LYS A 149 7.86 16.96 5.87
C LYS A 149 7.93 18.01 4.75
N SER A 150 9.12 18.55 4.46
CA SER A 150 9.30 19.56 3.40
C SER A 150 9.02 19.04 1.99
N ASN A 151 9.08 17.73 1.76
CA ASN A 151 8.87 17.10 0.45
C ASN A 151 7.52 16.36 0.34
N LEU A 152 6.62 16.54 1.33
CA LEU A 152 5.30 15.88 1.37
C LEU A 152 5.42 14.35 1.27
N ILE A 153 6.47 13.79 1.89
CA ILE A 153 6.62 12.35 2.08
C ILE A 153 6.01 12.02 3.44
N THR A 154 5.01 11.14 3.45
CA THR A 154 4.12 10.94 4.61
C THR A 154 4.24 9.52 5.13
N ASP A 155 4.20 9.38 6.46
CA ASP A 155 4.15 8.09 7.14
C ASP A 155 2.75 7.48 6.96
N ILE A 156 2.70 6.30 6.37
CA ILE A 156 1.46 5.62 6.03
C ILE A 156 0.77 5.01 7.26
N SER A 157 1.52 4.70 8.31
CA SER A 157 1.01 3.91 9.42
C SER A 157 0.01 4.68 10.29
N THR A 158 0.01 6.02 10.26
CA THR A 158 -0.98 6.86 10.96
C THR A 158 -2.25 7.11 10.15
N ILE A 159 -2.33 6.64 8.90
CA ILE A 159 -3.46 6.92 7.99
C ILE A 159 -4.59 5.91 8.20
N PHE A 160 -4.24 4.66 8.45
CA PHE A 160 -5.19 3.53 8.54
C PHE A 160 -5.41 3.01 9.97
N GLU A 161 -4.59 3.45 10.92
CA GLU A 161 -4.69 3.07 12.33
C GLU A 161 -5.08 4.29 13.17
N SER A 162 -6.25 4.22 13.80
CA SER A 162 -6.79 5.27 14.67
C SER A 162 -6.31 5.14 16.11
N ASP A 163 -5.93 3.94 16.55
CA ASP A 163 -5.45 3.72 17.92
C ASP A 163 -3.94 3.90 18.02
N ILE A 164 -3.53 5.02 18.61
CA ILE A 164 -2.12 5.34 18.84
C ILE A 164 -1.40 4.29 19.68
N HIS A 165 -2.11 3.55 20.55
CA HIS A 165 -1.53 2.50 21.38
C HIS A 165 -1.11 1.27 20.57
N ASN A 166 -1.61 1.10 19.34
CA ASN A 166 -1.25 -0.02 18.46
C ASN A 166 -0.09 0.32 17.50
N LEU A 167 0.34 1.58 17.45
CA LEU A 167 1.35 2.09 16.52
C LEU A 167 2.80 1.74 16.89
N TYR A 168 3.06 1.10 18.03
CA TYR A 168 4.42 0.70 18.39
C TYR A 168 4.94 -0.41 17.49
N THR A 169 6.23 -0.32 17.17
CA THR A 169 6.94 -1.29 16.34
C THR A 169 8.05 -1.99 17.09
N PHE A 170 8.47 -1.47 18.24
CA PHE A 170 9.54 -2.01 19.06
C PHE A 170 9.02 -2.39 20.46
N ASN A 171 9.27 -3.64 20.84
CA ASN A 171 8.96 -4.26 22.11
C ASN A 171 10.26 -4.51 22.88
N PRO A 172 10.58 -3.69 23.89
CA PRO A 172 11.78 -3.93 24.68
C PRO A 172 11.69 -5.25 25.45
N HIS A 173 12.83 -5.91 25.61
CA HIS A 173 12.94 -7.20 26.32
C HIS A 173 12.55 -7.11 27.80
N SER A 174 12.73 -5.93 28.42
CA SER A 174 12.30 -5.70 29.80
C SER A 174 10.87 -5.15 29.82
N PRO A 175 9.94 -5.78 30.57
CA PRO A 175 8.54 -5.36 30.61
C PRO A 175 8.32 -3.97 31.22
N HIS A 176 9.33 -3.42 31.91
CA HIS A 176 9.29 -2.08 32.52
C HIS A 176 9.66 -0.96 31.53
N LEU A 177 10.20 -1.30 30.37
CA LEU A 177 10.58 -0.33 29.35
C LEU A 177 9.39 -0.03 28.42
N THR A 178 9.28 1.23 28.01
CA THR A 178 8.19 1.69 27.14
C THR A 178 8.36 1.16 25.72
N LYS A 179 7.27 0.64 25.15
CA LYS A 179 7.17 0.30 23.73
C LYS A 179 7.30 1.55 22.87
N ASN A 180 7.97 1.46 21.73
CA ASN A 180 8.22 2.62 20.87
C ASN A 180 7.89 2.32 19.41
N LYS A 181 7.62 3.38 18.64
CA LYS A 181 7.57 3.32 17.18
C LYS A 181 8.90 3.82 16.63
N LEU A 182 9.68 2.91 16.04
CA LEU A 182 11.01 3.17 15.49
C LEU A 182 11.08 2.85 14.00
N ASP A 183 10.16 2.00 13.53
CA ASP A 183 10.01 1.60 12.15
C ASP A 183 8.94 2.45 11.48
N TYR A 184 9.16 2.78 10.21
CA TYR A 184 8.24 3.61 9.45
C TYR A 184 8.16 3.15 7.99
N ILE A 185 7.06 3.51 7.32
CA ILE A 185 6.95 3.45 5.86
C ILE A 185 6.49 4.83 5.39
N TRP A 186 7.42 5.54 4.77
CA TRP A 186 7.25 6.89 4.23
C TRP A 186 7.02 6.81 2.73
N VAL A 187 5.96 7.46 2.23
CA VAL A 187 5.58 7.41 0.82
C VAL A 187 5.38 8.81 0.26
N ASN A 188 5.71 9.01 -1.02
CA ASN A 188 5.31 10.25 -1.71
C ASN A 188 3.80 10.24 -1.99
N THR A 189 3.25 11.40 -2.35
CA THR A 189 1.82 11.57 -2.63
C THR A 189 1.29 10.57 -3.66
N ASP A 190 2.01 10.31 -4.76
CA ASP A 190 1.51 9.41 -5.80
C ASP A 190 1.40 7.96 -5.35
N THR A 191 2.37 7.49 -4.56
CA THR A 191 2.31 6.17 -3.93
C THR A 191 1.17 6.11 -2.92
N LEU A 192 1.00 7.16 -2.10
CA LEU A 192 -0.05 7.24 -1.10
C LEU A 192 -1.45 7.02 -1.69
N ILE A 193 -1.75 7.60 -2.86
CA ILE A 193 -3.05 7.38 -3.53
C ILE A 193 -3.24 5.94 -4.00
N SER A 194 -2.15 5.24 -4.33
CA SER A 194 -2.21 3.84 -4.75
C SER A 194 -2.18 2.86 -3.56
N THR A 195 -2.08 3.36 -2.33
CA THR A 195 -2.16 2.57 -1.10
C THR A 195 -3.62 2.22 -0.79
N PHE A 196 -3.87 0.94 -0.59
CA PHE A 196 -5.16 0.39 -0.19
C PHE A 196 -5.29 0.28 1.33
N ASP A 197 -4.24 -0.21 2.00
CA ASP A 197 -4.24 -0.44 3.44
C ASP A 197 -2.80 -0.38 3.99
N SER A 198 -2.67 -0.24 5.31
CA SER A 198 -1.41 -0.37 6.05
C SER A 198 -1.71 -0.88 7.44
N LYS A 199 -0.93 -1.86 7.91
CA LYS A 199 -1.05 -2.36 9.29
C LYS A 199 0.29 -2.68 9.91
N ILE A 200 0.27 -2.80 11.24
CA ILE A 200 1.40 -3.29 12.03
C ILE A 200 1.10 -4.71 12.51
N LEU A 201 1.89 -5.68 12.07
CA LEU A 201 1.75 -7.09 12.39
C LEU A 201 2.75 -7.49 13.46
N ASP A 202 2.25 -8.13 14.53
CA ASP A 202 3.13 -8.86 15.43
C ASP A 202 3.52 -10.20 14.79
N VAL A 203 4.82 -10.40 14.61
CA VAL A 203 5.38 -11.61 13.99
C VAL A 203 6.07 -12.52 15.00
N ASN A 204 6.00 -12.22 16.29
CA ASN A 204 6.66 -13.01 17.33
C ASN A 204 6.22 -14.48 17.38
N LEU A 205 5.01 -14.79 16.92
CA LEU A 205 4.53 -16.17 16.79
C LEU A 205 5.31 -16.98 15.76
N SER A 206 6.02 -16.34 14.83
CA SER A 206 6.74 -16.99 13.73
C SER A 206 8.23 -16.67 13.70
N ILE A 207 8.64 -15.50 14.21
CA ILE A 207 10.00 -14.99 14.14
C ILE A 207 10.35 -14.38 15.49
N LYS A 208 11.47 -14.80 16.08
CA LYS A 208 11.97 -14.18 17.33
C LYS A 208 12.58 -12.82 17.02
N THR A 209 11.87 -11.74 17.36
CA THR A 209 12.34 -10.37 17.19
C THR A 209 11.65 -9.44 18.18
N ASP A 210 12.35 -8.41 18.65
CA ASP A 210 11.78 -7.31 19.40
C ASP A 210 11.00 -6.31 18.52
N HIS A 211 10.97 -6.51 17.19
CA HIS A 211 10.23 -5.64 16.28
C HIS A 211 8.93 -6.28 15.74
N ARG A 212 7.93 -5.44 15.50
CA ARG A 212 6.73 -5.73 14.71
C ARG A 212 6.94 -5.24 13.28
N ILE A 213 6.30 -5.91 12.32
CA ILE A 213 6.40 -5.53 10.90
C ILE A 213 5.36 -4.47 10.59
N ILE A 214 5.76 -3.37 9.97
CA ILE A 214 4.83 -2.50 9.23
C ILE A 214 4.77 -3.00 7.80
N TYR A 215 3.57 -3.08 7.24
CA TYR A 215 3.40 -3.35 5.81
C TYR A 215 2.36 -2.41 5.20
N ILE A 216 2.48 -2.23 3.89
CA ILE A 216 1.50 -1.53 3.06
C ILE A 216 0.95 -2.47 1.99
N GLU A 217 -0.31 -2.30 1.66
CA GLU A 217 -0.96 -2.93 0.52
C GLU A 217 -1.13 -1.89 -0.57
N LEU A 218 -0.62 -2.18 -1.77
CA LEU A 218 -0.71 -1.31 -2.93
C LEU A 218 -1.59 -1.95 -3.99
N LEU A 219 -2.39 -1.14 -4.68
CA LEU A 219 -3.23 -1.63 -5.78
C LEU A 219 -2.35 -2.13 -6.93
N TYR A 220 -2.31 -3.45 -7.12
CA TYR A 220 -1.52 -4.11 -8.15
C TYR A 220 -1.83 -3.54 -9.55
N GLU A 221 -3.10 -3.21 -9.84
CA GLU A 221 -3.50 -2.70 -11.15
C GLU A 221 -2.90 -1.34 -11.49
N GLU A 222 -2.59 -0.55 -10.48
CA GLU A 222 -2.00 0.77 -10.64
C GLU A 222 -0.49 0.71 -10.83
N LEU A 223 0.15 -0.31 -10.26
CA LEU A 223 1.60 -0.51 -10.29
C LEU A 223 2.06 -1.46 -11.40
N PHE A 224 1.47 -2.66 -11.50
CA PHE A 224 2.02 -3.82 -12.22
C PHE A 224 1.12 -4.39 -13.33
N TYR A 225 -0.15 -3.96 -13.49
CA TYR A 225 -1.03 -4.58 -14.49
C TYR A 225 -0.57 -4.37 -15.93
N ASN A 226 -0.15 -5.48 -16.53
CA ASN A 226 0.13 -5.63 -17.93
C ASN A 226 -1.13 -6.03 -18.68
N LYS A 227 -1.48 -5.27 -19.71
CA LYS A 227 -2.55 -5.59 -20.67
C LYS A 227 -2.11 -6.68 -21.66
N THR A 228 -1.42 -7.72 -21.18
CA THR A 228 -0.89 -8.82 -21.99
C THR A 228 -1.10 -10.14 -21.28
N ASP A 229 -2.32 -10.66 -21.38
CA ASP A 229 -2.53 -12.09 -21.53
C ASP A 229 -3.44 -12.28 -22.75
N PRO A 230 -2.98 -12.91 -23.85
CA PRO A 230 -3.77 -13.18 -25.04
C PRO A 230 -4.69 -14.40 -24.87
N LYS A 231 -4.99 -14.82 -23.63
CA LYS A 231 -6.01 -15.83 -23.35
C LYS A 231 -7.38 -15.20 -23.53
N SER A 232 -7.88 -15.31 -24.77
CA SER A 232 -9.22 -14.95 -25.25
C SER A 232 -9.89 -13.81 -24.47
N LYS A 233 -9.76 -12.56 -24.96
CA LYS A 233 -10.77 -11.54 -24.68
C LYS A 233 -12.09 -12.00 -25.31
N LYS A 234 -12.81 -12.91 -24.65
CA LYS A 234 -14.26 -12.79 -24.63
C LYS A 234 -14.47 -11.47 -23.93
N ASN A 235 -14.70 -10.40 -24.70
CA ASN A 235 -15.08 -9.10 -24.13
C ASN A 235 -16.17 -9.40 -23.10
N PRO A 236 -15.93 -9.23 -21.79
CA PRO A 236 -16.90 -9.64 -20.80
C PRO A 236 -18.13 -8.79 -21.05
N SER A 237 -19.16 -9.41 -21.59
CA SER A 237 -20.42 -8.73 -21.87
C SER A 237 -21.02 -8.41 -20.51
N ARG A 238 -21.09 -7.12 -20.16
CA ARG A 238 -21.80 -6.73 -18.94
C ARG A 238 -23.30 -6.72 -19.25
N THR A 239 -24.08 -7.32 -18.36
CA THR A 239 -25.54 -7.22 -18.38
C THR A 239 -25.92 -5.88 -17.78
N ILE A 240 -26.59 -5.03 -18.57
CA ILE A 240 -27.14 -3.75 -18.11
C ILE A 240 -28.62 -3.98 -17.79
N TYR A 241 -29.01 -3.79 -16.53
CA TYR A 241 -30.38 -3.86 -16.06
C TYR A 241 -31.07 -2.50 -16.15
N SER A 242 -32.29 -2.46 -16.67
CA SER A 242 -33.08 -1.23 -16.83
C SER A 242 -34.12 -1.12 -15.72
N TYR A 243 -33.73 -0.53 -14.58
CA TYR A 243 -34.64 -0.37 -13.43
C TYR A 243 -35.81 0.58 -13.70
N LYS A 244 -35.63 1.56 -14.59
CA LYS A 244 -36.69 2.49 -14.99
C LYS A 244 -37.87 1.84 -15.70
N ASP A 245 -37.66 0.64 -16.25
CA ASP A 245 -38.69 -0.11 -16.97
C ASP A 245 -39.44 -1.09 -16.03
N MET A 246 -39.07 -1.13 -14.74
CA MET A 246 -39.69 -2.01 -13.74
C MET A 246 -41.00 -1.44 -13.23
N LYS A 247 -42.03 -2.29 -13.21
CA LYS A 247 -43.33 -1.99 -12.59
C LYS A 247 -43.42 -2.61 -11.19
N ALA A 248 -44.32 -2.10 -10.35
CA ALA A 248 -44.51 -2.63 -9.00
C ALA A 248 -45.04 -4.08 -9.03
N GLU A 249 -46.15 -4.33 -9.74
CA GLU A 249 -46.86 -5.62 -9.66
C GLU A 249 -47.27 -6.24 -11.00
N GLU A 250 -47.38 -5.45 -12.08
CA GLU A 250 -47.98 -5.91 -13.34
C GLU A 250 -47.01 -5.83 -14.53
N GLY A 251 -47.20 -6.69 -15.54
CA GLY A 251 -46.37 -6.76 -16.75
C GLY A 251 -45.19 -7.71 -16.65
N GLU A 252 -44.47 -7.88 -17.76
CA GLU A 252 -43.36 -8.83 -17.91
C GLU A 252 -42.20 -8.57 -16.94
N TRP A 253 -41.86 -7.29 -16.71
CA TRP A 253 -40.75 -6.85 -15.86
C TRP A 253 -41.30 -6.15 -14.61
N ASN A 254 -41.42 -6.87 -13.49
CA ASN A 254 -41.99 -6.34 -12.26
C ASN A 254 -41.26 -6.81 -10.98
N TRP A 255 -41.33 -5.98 -9.93
CA TRP A 255 -40.64 -6.21 -8.67
C TRP A 255 -41.21 -7.37 -7.87
N LYS A 256 -42.52 -7.61 -7.98
CA LYS A 256 -43.21 -8.73 -7.30
C LYS A 256 -42.62 -10.08 -7.71
N ASN A 257 -42.42 -10.31 -9.01
CA ASN A 257 -41.83 -11.53 -9.55
C ASN A 257 -40.34 -11.66 -9.18
N TYR A 258 -39.57 -10.57 -9.29
CA TYR A 258 -38.16 -10.54 -8.88
C TYR A 258 -37.98 -10.93 -7.40
N ASN A 259 -38.77 -10.33 -6.52
CA ASN A 259 -38.73 -10.60 -5.09
C ASN A 259 -39.18 -12.02 -4.77
N LYS A 260 -40.28 -12.49 -5.39
CA LYS A 260 -40.76 -13.85 -5.20
C LYS A 260 -39.71 -14.89 -5.61
N ASP A 261 -39.09 -14.72 -6.77
CA ASP A 261 -38.06 -15.64 -7.30
C ASP A 261 -36.80 -15.68 -6.40
N ILE A 262 -36.45 -14.56 -5.76
CA ILE A 262 -35.38 -14.52 -4.74
C ILE A 262 -35.81 -15.25 -3.48
N THR A 263 -36.99 -14.95 -2.94
CA THR A 263 -37.49 -15.56 -1.71
C THR A 263 -37.58 -17.08 -1.86
N ASP A 264 -38.21 -17.57 -2.94
CA ASP A 264 -38.35 -18.99 -3.23
C ASP A 264 -36.97 -19.68 -3.35
N ALA A 265 -35.99 -19.01 -3.97
CA ALA A 265 -34.62 -19.53 -4.11
C ALA A 265 -33.82 -19.53 -2.80
N LEU A 266 -34.03 -18.53 -1.93
CA LEU A 266 -33.36 -18.42 -0.62
C LEU A 266 -34.00 -19.32 0.45
N GLU A 267 -35.23 -19.78 0.24
CA GLU A 267 -35.86 -20.80 1.09
C GLU A 267 -35.27 -22.20 0.89
N ASN A 268 -34.52 -22.42 -0.19
CA ASN A 268 -33.77 -23.66 -0.41
C ASN A 268 -32.75 -23.89 0.72
N THR A 269 -32.83 -25.04 1.38
CA THR A 269 -32.00 -25.42 2.54
C THR A 269 -30.49 -25.38 2.27
N SER A 270 -30.08 -25.50 1.00
CA SER A 270 -28.66 -25.45 0.60
C SER A 270 -28.09 -24.02 0.54
N ILE A 271 -28.94 -23.00 0.49
CA ILE A 271 -28.56 -21.59 0.35
C ILE A 271 -28.97 -20.78 1.57
N LYS A 272 -30.07 -21.16 2.24
CA LYS A 272 -30.60 -20.51 3.43
C LYS A 272 -29.50 -20.32 4.47
N LEU A 273 -29.26 -19.08 4.89
CA LEU A 273 -28.25 -18.74 5.88
C LEU A 273 -28.89 -18.70 7.27
N THR A 274 -28.98 -19.85 7.94
CA THR A 274 -29.42 -19.87 9.34
C THR A 274 -28.30 -19.42 10.29
N PRO A 275 -28.63 -18.84 11.47
CA PRO A 275 -27.62 -18.45 12.47
C PRO A 275 -26.65 -19.58 12.83
N ASN A 276 -27.13 -20.83 12.89
CA ASN A 276 -26.29 -21.99 13.17
C ASN A 276 -25.32 -22.30 12.04
N GLN A 277 -25.76 -22.22 10.78
CA GLN A 277 -24.87 -22.39 9.63
C GLN A 277 -23.80 -21.31 9.60
N ILE A 278 -24.13 -20.06 9.91
CA ILE A 278 -23.16 -18.94 9.93
C ILE A 278 -22.11 -19.15 11.03
N ARG A 279 -22.53 -19.58 12.23
CA ARG A 279 -21.61 -19.87 13.35
C ARG A 279 -20.64 -21.02 13.05
N ASN A 280 -21.00 -21.92 12.14
CA ASN A 280 -20.19 -23.07 11.77
C ASN A 280 -19.15 -22.76 10.67
N ILE A 281 -19.06 -21.53 10.16
CA ILE A 281 -18.07 -21.15 9.15
C ILE A 281 -16.68 -21.11 9.79
N GLN A 282 -15.75 -21.93 9.31
CA GLN A 282 -14.39 -22.04 9.90
C GLN A 282 -13.30 -21.41 9.02
N SER A 283 -13.62 -20.95 7.81
CA SER A 283 -12.63 -20.36 6.90
C SER A 283 -13.19 -19.26 6.00
N ILE A 284 -12.29 -18.38 5.55
CA ILE A 284 -12.59 -17.32 4.57
C ILE A 284 -13.04 -17.92 3.23
N ALA A 285 -12.49 -19.07 2.84
CA ALA A 285 -12.87 -19.76 1.61
C ALA A 285 -14.34 -20.21 1.64
N GLU A 286 -14.78 -20.79 2.76
CA GLU A 286 -16.17 -21.20 2.98
C GLU A 286 -17.12 -19.99 3.01
N LEU A 287 -16.71 -18.90 3.67
CA LEU A 287 -17.47 -17.64 3.66
C LEU A 287 -17.68 -17.12 2.23
N ASN A 288 -16.61 -17.07 1.44
CA ASN A 288 -16.65 -16.63 0.04
C ASN A 288 -17.54 -17.54 -0.82
N GLN A 289 -17.51 -18.85 -0.60
CA GLN A 289 -18.36 -19.79 -1.32
C GLN A 289 -19.85 -19.51 -1.06
N ARG A 290 -20.23 -19.29 0.19
CA ARG A 290 -21.62 -18.98 0.55
C ARG A 290 -22.05 -17.62 0.03
N TRP A 291 -21.17 -16.63 0.10
CA TRP A 291 -21.42 -15.32 -0.50
C TRP A 291 -21.66 -15.41 -2.01
N ASN A 292 -20.86 -16.20 -2.72
CA ASN A 292 -21.03 -16.43 -4.15
C ASN A 292 -22.37 -17.11 -4.48
N GLN A 293 -22.81 -18.07 -3.66
CA GLN A 293 -24.12 -18.71 -3.83
C GLN A 293 -25.27 -17.71 -3.65
N PHE A 294 -25.23 -16.90 -2.60
CA PHE A 294 -26.21 -15.84 -2.35
C PHE A 294 -26.24 -14.81 -3.49
N GLN A 295 -25.07 -14.34 -3.92
CA GLN A 295 -24.94 -13.40 -5.03
C GLN A 295 -25.49 -13.99 -6.33
N ASN A 296 -25.26 -15.28 -6.59
CA ASN A 296 -25.78 -15.95 -7.79
C ASN A 296 -27.30 -16.01 -7.81
N VAL A 297 -27.97 -16.21 -6.67
CA VAL A 297 -29.44 -16.17 -6.59
C VAL A 297 -29.97 -14.81 -7.04
N ILE A 298 -29.42 -13.73 -6.47
CA ILE A 298 -29.82 -12.36 -6.82
C ILE A 298 -29.57 -12.08 -8.31
N LEU A 299 -28.39 -12.44 -8.81
CA LEU A 299 -28.03 -12.18 -10.21
C LEU A 299 -28.87 -13.00 -11.21
N ASN A 300 -29.22 -14.24 -10.87
CA ASN A 300 -30.06 -15.08 -11.73
C ASN A 300 -31.50 -14.59 -11.75
N SER A 301 -32.06 -14.21 -10.60
CA SER A 301 -33.39 -13.58 -10.56
C SER A 301 -33.38 -12.25 -11.33
N ALA A 302 -32.33 -11.44 -11.21
CA ALA A 302 -32.22 -10.18 -11.95
C ALA A 302 -32.20 -10.42 -13.47
N LYS A 303 -31.47 -11.43 -13.96
CA LYS A 303 -31.45 -11.80 -15.39
C LYS A 303 -32.82 -12.23 -15.91
N LYS A 304 -33.61 -12.90 -15.07
CA LYS A 304 -34.92 -13.45 -15.43
C LYS A 304 -36.04 -12.43 -15.35
N ASN A 305 -36.01 -11.56 -14.33
CA ASN A 305 -37.14 -10.72 -13.94
C ASN A 305 -36.88 -9.20 -14.15
N ILE A 306 -35.68 -8.79 -14.56
CA ILE A 306 -35.35 -7.40 -14.88
C ILE A 306 -34.91 -7.30 -16.33
N LYS A 307 -35.53 -6.39 -17.07
CA LYS A 307 -35.20 -6.12 -18.46
C LYS A 307 -33.72 -5.80 -18.58
N ASN A 308 -33.02 -6.55 -19.41
CA ASN A 308 -31.59 -6.43 -19.52
C ASN A 308 -31.07 -6.53 -20.95
N ARG A 309 -29.86 -6.00 -21.15
CA ARG A 309 -29.14 -6.10 -22.43
C ARG A 309 -27.66 -6.35 -22.20
N LEU A 310 -27.06 -7.11 -23.12
CA LEU A 310 -25.62 -7.33 -23.13
C LEU A 310 -24.91 -6.16 -23.80
N SER A 311 -23.96 -5.55 -23.09
CA SER A 311 -23.09 -4.51 -23.63
C SER A 311 -21.70 -5.07 -23.88
N LYS A 312 -21.21 -4.93 -25.13
CA LYS A 312 -19.87 -5.37 -25.56
C LYS A 312 -18.75 -4.34 -25.28
N LYS A 313 -19.02 -3.29 -24.51
CA LYS A 313 -17.97 -2.31 -24.14
C LYS A 313 -16.95 -2.99 -23.21
N PRO A 314 -15.64 -2.71 -23.35
CA PRO A 314 -14.65 -3.24 -22.44
C PRO A 314 -15.04 -2.86 -21.01
N ALA A 315 -15.10 -3.84 -20.12
CA ALA A 315 -15.25 -3.59 -18.70
C ALA A 315 -14.06 -2.72 -18.29
N ARG A 316 -14.30 -1.41 -18.08
CA ARG A 316 -13.42 -0.63 -17.22
C ARG A 316 -13.66 -1.23 -15.85
N HIS A 317 -12.65 -1.84 -15.24
CA HIS A 317 -12.68 -2.08 -13.80
C HIS A 317 -12.93 -0.71 -13.15
N HIS A 318 -14.16 -0.50 -12.70
CA HIS A 318 -14.60 0.65 -11.94
C HIS A 318 -14.66 0.17 -10.51
N HIS A 319 -13.74 0.66 -9.70
CA HIS A 319 -13.81 0.47 -8.26
C HIS A 319 -14.75 1.56 -7.71
N PRO A 320 -15.70 1.25 -6.82
CA PRO A 320 -16.67 2.24 -6.31
C PRO A 320 -16.02 3.47 -5.67
N ILE A 321 -14.81 3.31 -5.11
CA ILE A 321 -14.00 4.43 -4.60
C ILE A 321 -13.74 5.48 -5.69
N ARG A 322 -13.63 5.12 -6.97
CA ARG A 322 -13.45 6.10 -8.06
C ARG A 322 -14.64 7.01 -8.27
N ASP A 323 -15.82 6.60 -7.80
CA ASP A 323 -17.05 7.39 -7.79
C ASP A 323 -17.28 8.05 -6.41
N SER A 324 -16.39 7.81 -5.43
CA SER A 324 -16.49 8.44 -4.11
C SER A 324 -16.07 9.90 -4.18
N GLN A 325 -16.73 10.73 -3.37
CA GLN A 325 -16.37 12.13 -3.19
C GLN A 325 -14.89 12.27 -2.79
N LEU A 326 -14.40 11.37 -1.93
CA LEU A 326 -13.00 11.36 -1.49
C LEU A 326 -12.01 11.21 -2.67
N HIS A 327 -12.27 10.31 -3.62
CA HIS A 327 -11.39 10.15 -4.79
C HIS A 327 -11.46 11.35 -5.72
N HIS A 328 -12.63 11.96 -5.87
CA HIS A 328 -12.82 13.19 -6.61
C HIS A 328 -12.01 14.33 -5.98
N ASP A 329 -12.16 14.55 -4.68
CA ASP A 329 -11.46 15.58 -3.91
C ASP A 329 -9.95 15.38 -3.97
N ILE A 330 -9.47 14.13 -3.78
CA ILE A 330 -8.04 13.79 -3.91
C ILE A 330 -7.53 14.09 -5.33
N THR A 331 -8.29 13.76 -6.37
CA THR A 331 -7.89 14.01 -7.77
C THR A 331 -7.83 15.50 -8.09
N ILE A 332 -8.78 16.29 -7.57
CA ILE A 332 -8.74 17.75 -7.67
C ILE A 332 -7.52 18.30 -6.95
N LEU A 333 -7.27 17.87 -5.70
CA LEU A 333 -6.10 18.27 -4.92
C LEU A 333 -4.79 17.92 -5.64
N LYS A 334 -4.70 16.76 -6.31
CA LYS A 334 -3.54 16.43 -7.16
C LYS A 334 -3.36 17.42 -8.31
N GLY A 335 -4.45 17.76 -8.99
CA GLY A 335 -4.43 18.75 -10.07
C GLY A 335 -3.90 20.09 -9.57
N MET A 336 -4.35 20.52 -8.40
CA MET A 336 -3.88 21.73 -7.73
C MET A 336 -2.41 21.62 -7.31
N ILE A 337 -1.99 20.58 -6.59
CA ILE A 337 -0.59 20.40 -6.18
C ILE A 337 0.35 20.38 -7.38
N THR A 338 -0.04 19.72 -8.47
CA THR A 338 0.74 19.64 -9.71
C THR A 338 0.84 21.01 -10.38
N LYS A 339 -0.27 21.75 -10.47
CA LYS A 339 -0.31 23.12 -11.01
C LYS A 339 0.59 24.04 -10.16
N SER A 340 0.50 23.94 -8.84
CA SER A 340 1.27 24.72 -7.85
C SER A 340 2.78 24.52 -8.02
N LYS A 341 3.23 23.25 -8.10
CA LYS A 341 4.65 22.90 -8.34
C LYS A 341 5.19 23.47 -9.66
N ASN A 342 4.33 23.57 -10.68
CA ASN A 342 4.72 24.11 -11.99
C ASN A 342 4.69 25.65 -12.03
N THR A 343 3.92 26.29 -11.15
CA THR A 343 3.74 27.75 -11.15
C THR A 343 4.65 28.51 -10.17
N ASN A 344 5.48 27.81 -9.36
CA ASN A 344 6.36 28.44 -8.36
C ASN A 344 5.62 29.47 -7.47
N ILE A 345 4.42 29.10 -7.00
CA ILE A 345 3.62 29.97 -6.12
C ILE A 345 4.05 29.72 -4.68
N ASP A 346 4.50 30.78 -4.02
CA ASP A 346 4.74 30.79 -2.59
C ASP A 346 3.42 31.11 -1.85
N PHE A 347 2.84 30.11 -1.18
CA PHE A 347 1.59 30.27 -0.43
C PHE A 347 1.77 31.05 0.89
N ASP A 348 3.02 31.32 1.27
CA ASP A 348 3.36 32.15 2.42
C ASP A 348 3.63 33.61 2.03
N ASP A 349 3.61 33.96 0.73
CA ASP A 349 3.73 35.35 0.27
C ASP A 349 2.46 36.16 0.59
N ARG A 350 2.56 36.97 1.66
CA ARG A 350 1.50 37.87 2.12
C ARG A 350 1.50 39.24 1.42
N SER A 351 2.36 39.46 0.43
CA SER A 351 2.32 40.69 -0.37
C SER A 351 1.05 40.78 -1.20
N THR A 352 0.61 41.98 -1.57
CA THR A 352 -0.59 42.18 -2.39
C THR A 352 -0.50 41.43 -3.73
N ASN A 353 0.70 41.31 -4.29
CA ASN A 353 0.94 40.56 -5.53
C ASN A 353 0.91 39.03 -5.29
N GLY A 354 1.49 38.57 -4.18
CA GLY A 354 1.42 37.17 -3.74
C GLY A 354 -0.01 36.70 -3.51
N ILE A 355 -0.78 37.48 -2.74
CA ILE A 355 -2.21 37.21 -2.48
C ILE A 355 -3.00 37.16 -3.79
N LYS A 356 -2.76 38.08 -4.73
CA LYS A 356 -3.45 38.08 -6.02
C LYS A 356 -3.15 36.82 -6.84
N LYS A 357 -1.89 36.38 -6.88
CA LYS A 357 -1.48 35.13 -7.55
C LYS A 357 -2.08 33.89 -6.88
N ILE A 358 -2.19 33.87 -5.55
CA ILE A 358 -2.83 32.78 -4.81
C ILE A 358 -4.32 32.73 -5.15
N ILE A 359 -5.00 33.88 -5.18
CA ILE A 359 -6.42 33.96 -5.56
C ILE A 359 -6.63 33.45 -6.98
N GLU A 360 -5.88 33.97 -7.96
CA GLU A 360 -5.91 33.55 -9.38
C GLU A 360 -5.58 32.06 -9.58
N PHE A 361 -4.85 31.45 -8.63
CA PHE A 361 -4.55 30.04 -8.67
C PHE A 361 -5.70 29.17 -8.14
N THR A 362 -6.41 29.66 -7.11
CA THR A 362 -7.52 28.96 -6.44
C THR A 362 -8.89 29.11 -7.13
N THR A 363 -9.07 30.14 -7.97
CA THR A 363 -10.21 30.32 -8.88
C THR A 363 -9.92 29.73 -10.26
#